data_AF-A0A2S1GYI0-F1
#
_entry.id   AF-A0A2S1GYI0-F1
#
_cell.length_a   1.000
_cell.length_b   1.000
_cell.length_c   1.000
_cell.angle_alpha   90.00
_cell.angle_beta   90.00
_cell.angle_gamma   90.00
#
_symmetry.space_group_name_H-M   'P 1'
#
loop_
_entity.id
_entity.type
_entity.pdbx_description
1 polymer ?
#
loop_
_entity_poly.entity_id
_entity_poly.type
_entity_poly.pdbx_seq_one_letter_code
_entity_poly.pdbx_strand_id
1 'polypeptide(L)'
;MAGTTLGTAPQKLELKTNFWGDVMPKAKYSEEFKLKVVQEYLNGPYGYRLIANKYAPLVPSQVRRWVSAYKAFGRNGLAVKKKDQVYSVQFKLNVLNFMKQTGASLQETAIQFDLNDPNLVSKWKAKFSKEGIEGLERVKGWPTMPKKTNKTKQEIMSREEQLEREVELLRLEVAYLKKLRAFRENPKTFLEKHKQPLPSSLKKKDSD
;
A
#
# COMPACT_ATOMS: atom_id res chain seq x y z
N MET A 1 59.93 41.56 16.03
CA MET A 1 59.28 40.37 16.61
C MET A 1 57.94 40.21 15.92
N ALA A 2 57.90 39.41 14.85
CA ALA A 2 56.70 39.19 14.05
C ALA A 2 56.09 37.85 14.47
N GLY A 3 54.83 37.88 14.91
CA GLY A 3 54.06 36.70 15.25
C GLY A 3 53.61 35.95 14.00
N THR A 4 53.65 34.63 14.08
CA THR A 4 53.12 33.73 13.04
C THR A 4 52.10 32.81 13.67
N THR A 5 50.82 33.11 13.43
CA THR A 5 49.69 32.19 13.61
C THR A 5 49.26 31.69 12.23
N LEU A 6 49.42 30.40 11.95
CA LEU A 6 48.90 29.68 10.77
C LEU A 6 49.05 28.19 11.10
N GLY A 7 48.07 27.29 11.03
CA GLY A 7 46.66 27.35 10.69
C GLY A 7 46.19 25.90 10.87
N THR A 8 45.21 25.65 11.73
CA THR A 8 44.69 24.30 11.98
C THR A 8 43.96 23.80 10.73
N ALA A 9 44.54 22.78 10.09
CA ALA A 9 43.97 22.12 8.93
C ALA A 9 42.60 21.48 9.25
N PRO A 10 41.62 21.50 8.32
CA PRO A 10 40.34 20.86 8.53
C PRO A 10 40.51 19.33 8.51
N GLN A 11 40.07 18.68 9.59
CA GLN A 11 40.04 17.22 9.71
C GLN A 11 39.16 16.63 8.61
N LYS A 12 39.81 15.91 7.68
CA LYS A 12 39.17 15.11 6.64
C LYS A 12 38.50 13.92 7.34
N LEU A 13 37.17 13.88 7.31
CA LEU A 13 36.40 12.71 7.75
C LEU A 13 36.71 11.55 6.80
N GLU A 14 37.61 10.66 7.23
CA GLU A 14 37.89 9.41 6.54
C GLU A 14 36.65 8.51 6.57
N LEU A 15 36.06 8.29 5.39
CA LEU A 15 35.08 7.23 5.21
C LEU A 15 35.83 5.90 5.14
N LYS A 16 35.95 5.21 6.29
CA LYS A 16 36.48 3.86 6.37
C LYS A 16 35.53 2.90 5.62
N THR A 17 36.01 2.37 4.50
CA THR A 17 35.38 1.24 3.80
C THR A 17 35.76 -0.05 4.51
N ASN A 18 34.81 -0.75 5.14
CA ASN A 18 35.08 -2.05 5.74
C ASN A 18 34.17 -3.17 5.20
N PHE A 19 34.83 -4.28 4.92
CA PHE A 19 34.41 -5.58 4.41
C PHE A 19 33.89 -6.45 5.58
N TRP A 20 32.62 -6.87 5.50
CA TRP A 20 31.85 -7.83 6.32
C TRP A 20 31.79 -7.67 7.86
N GLY A 21 30.55 -7.58 8.38
CA GLY A 21 30.23 -8.09 9.74
C GLY A 21 29.45 -7.18 10.69
N ASP A 22 29.25 -5.90 10.36
CA ASP A 22 28.53 -4.97 11.24
C ASP A 22 27.17 -4.59 10.65
N VAL A 23 26.13 -4.54 11.48
CA VAL A 23 24.77 -4.17 11.06
C VAL A 23 24.80 -2.72 10.61
N MET A 24 24.88 -2.49 9.29
CA MET A 24 24.92 -1.15 8.72
C MET A 24 23.79 -0.28 9.29
N PRO A 25 24.08 0.92 9.83
CA PRO A 25 23.05 1.86 10.19
C PRO A 25 22.22 2.20 8.94
N LYS A 26 20.92 1.85 8.99
CA LYS A 26 19.98 1.83 7.86
C LYS A 26 19.65 3.21 7.26
N ALA A 27 20.35 4.25 7.67
CA ALA A 27 20.16 5.61 7.20
C ALA A 27 21.51 6.18 6.75
N LYS A 28 21.57 6.64 5.49
CA LYS A 28 22.74 7.34 4.92
C LYS A 28 23.17 8.55 5.76
N TYR A 29 22.25 9.10 6.55
CA TYR A 29 22.45 10.27 7.40
C TYR A 29 21.80 10.05 8.76
N SER A 30 22.56 10.31 9.84
CA SER A 30 22.08 10.29 11.22
C SER A 30 21.03 11.38 11.47
N GLU A 31 20.20 11.19 12.48
CA GLU A 31 19.21 12.21 12.87
C GLU A 31 19.88 13.53 13.27
N GLU A 32 20.97 13.46 14.03
CA GLU A 32 21.76 14.62 14.45
C GLU A 32 22.31 15.41 13.28
N PHE A 33 22.83 14.73 12.25
CA PHE A 33 23.31 15.38 11.04
C PHE A 33 22.17 16.10 10.32
N LYS A 34 21.01 15.45 10.16
CA LYS A 34 19.84 16.10 9.54
C LYS A 34 19.39 17.31 10.36
N LEU A 35 19.41 17.21 11.68
CA LEU A 35 19.03 18.30 12.58
C LEU A 35 19.98 19.50 12.42
N LYS A 36 21.29 19.25 12.36
CA LYS A 36 22.29 20.30 12.08
C LYS A 36 22.02 21.01 10.75
N VAL A 37 21.76 20.26 9.68
CA VAL A 37 21.45 20.81 8.36
C VAL A 37 20.17 21.65 8.37
N VAL A 38 19.12 21.18 9.05
CA VAL A 38 17.85 21.91 9.19
C VAL A 38 18.02 23.18 10.02
N GLN A 39 18.72 23.10 11.15
CA GLN A 39 18.99 24.27 11.99
C GLN A 39 19.79 25.34 11.25
N GLU A 40 20.78 24.94 10.47
CA GLU A 40 21.53 25.89 9.65
C GLU A 40 20.65 26.55 8.58
N TYR A 41 19.68 25.83 8.01
CA TYR A 41 18.71 26.43 7.09
C TYR A 41 17.75 27.40 7.79
N LEU A 42 17.30 27.07 8.99
CA LEU A 42 16.35 27.92 9.72
C LEU A 42 16.99 29.19 10.27
N ASN A 43 18.27 29.11 10.68
CA ASN A 43 18.98 30.21 11.34
C ASN A 43 19.90 31.00 10.39
N GLY A 44 20.19 30.46 9.20
CA GLY A 44 21.11 31.05 8.24
C GLY A 44 20.40 31.76 7.08
N PRO A 45 21.09 32.70 6.39
CA PRO A 45 20.55 33.37 5.21
C PRO A 45 20.60 32.49 3.94
N TYR A 46 21.06 31.24 4.06
CA TYR A 46 21.40 30.39 2.92
C TYR A 46 20.19 29.61 2.39
N GLY A 47 19.97 29.67 1.08
CA GLY A 47 18.95 28.86 0.41
C GLY A 47 19.32 27.36 0.34
N TYR A 48 18.33 26.51 0.03
CA TYR A 48 18.48 25.05 -0.03
C TYR A 48 19.67 24.56 -0.88
N ARG A 49 19.98 25.25 -1.99
CA ARG A 49 21.10 24.90 -2.88
C ARG A 49 22.45 25.08 -2.20
N LEU A 50 22.65 26.21 -1.52
CA LEU A 50 23.92 26.53 -0.87
C LEU A 50 24.19 25.58 0.29
N ILE A 51 23.16 25.26 1.08
CA ILE A 51 23.29 24.31 2.18
C ILE A 51 23.57 22.90 1.66
N ALA A 52 22.89 22.46 0.60
CA ALA A 52 23.17 21.16 0.01
C ALA A 52 24.61 21.04 -0.50
N ASN A 53 25.13 22.10 -1.13
CA ASN A 53 26.51 22.16 -1.61
C ASN A 53 27.53 22.17 -0.46
N LYS A 54 27.23 22.91 0.62
CA LYS A 54 28.09 22.97 1.82
C LYS A 54 28.27 21.60 2.47
N TYR A 55 27.20 20.81 2.50
CA TYR A 55 27.14 19.49 3.13
C TYR A 55 27.23 18.34 2.12
N ALA A 56 27.85 18.56 0.95
CA ALA A 56 27.97 17.58 -0.13
C ALA A 56 28.24 16.15 0.40
N PRO A 57 27.55 15.09 -0.09
CA PRO A 57 26.79 14.99 -1.34
C PRO A 57 25.25 15.08 -1.17
N LEU A 58 24.74 16.14 -0.52
CA LEU A 58 23.29 16.36 -0.42
C LEU A 58 22.70 16.97 -1.71
N VAL A 59 21.44 16.62 -1.99
CA VAL A 59 20.66 17.23 -3.07
C VAL A 59 19.69 18.26 -2.47
N PRO A 60 19.43 19.41 -3.10
CA PRO A 60 18.55 20.44 -2.54
C PRO A 60 17.13 19.95 -2.19
N SER A 61 16.60 19.00 -2.96
CA SER A 61 15.31 18.36 -2.69
C SER A 61 15.30 17.57 -1.38
N GLN A 62 16.43 16.95 -1.00
CA GLN A 62 16.58 16.23 0.25
C GLN A 62 16.58 17.18 1.45
N VAL A 63 17.28 18.31 1.35
CA VAL A 63 17.28 19.37 2.37
C VAL A 63 15.86 19.93 2.55
N ARG A 64 15.17 20.25 1.45
CA ARG A 64 13.77 20.73 1.48
C ARG A 64 12.85 19.75 2.20
N ARG A 65 13.02 18.44 1.94
CA ARG A 65 12.21 17.40 2.59
C ARG A 65 12.46 17.34 4.10
N TRP A 66 13.70 17.41 4.55
CA TRP A 66 14.03 17.39 5.98
C TRP A 66 13.50 18.63 6.70
N VAL A 67 13.66 19.81 6.10
CA VAL A 67 13.12 21.06 6.65
C VAL A 67 11.60 20.98 6.78
N SER A 68 10.92 20.46 5.76
CA SER A 68 9.46 20.36 5.78
C SER A 68 8.97 19.35 6.82
N ALA A 69 9.63 18.19 6.92
CA ALA A 69 9.33 17.20 7.95
C ALA A 69 9.58 17.75 9.36
N TYR A 70 10.64 18.55 9.54
CA TYR A 70 10.92 19.20 10.82
C TYR A 70 9.87 20.27 11.17
N LYS A 71 9.42 21.05 10.20
CA LYS A 71 8.34 22.03 10.42
C LYS A 71 7.02 21.38 10.79
N ALA A 72 6.71 20.21 10.23
CA ALA A 72 5.46 19.49 10.49
C ALA A 72 5.50 18.68 11.79
N PHE A 73 6.61 17.97 12.06
CA PHE A 73 6.69 16.95 13.10
C PHE A 73 7.80 17.18 14.12
N GLY A 74 8.48 18.34 14.06
CA GLY A 74 9.64 18.64 14.88
C GLY A 74 10.77 17.64 14.68
N ARG A 75 11.48 17.32 15.77
CA ARG A 75 12.61 16.37 15.75
C ARG A 75 12.19 14.98 15.28
N ASN A 76 10.96 14.54 15.58
CA ASN A 76 10.43 13.23 15.16
C ASN A 76 10.33 13.10 13.63
N GLY A 77 10.16 14.21 12.91
CA GLY A 77 10.21 14.24 11.44
C GLY A 77 11.58 13.86 10.86
N LEU A 78 12.66 13.96 11.64
CA LEU A 78 14.01 13.61 11.21
C LEU A 78 14.43 12.18 11.58
N ALA A 79 13.63 11.53 12.43
CA ALA A 79 13.89 10.20 12.95
C ALA A 79 14.08 9.15 11.84
N VAL A 80 14.86 8.12 12.14
CA VAL A 80 15.02 6.97 11.25
C VAL A 80 13.71 6.19 11.19
N LYS A 81 13.29 5.81 9.98
CA LYS A 81 12.04 5.07 9.77
C LYS A 81 12.06 3.73 10.50
N LYS A 82 10.96 3.41 11.19
CA LYS A 82 10.69 2.06 11.68
C LYS A 82 10.41 1.16 10.46
N LYS A 83 11.06 -0.02 10.42
CA LYS A 83 11.11 -0.89 9.22
C LYS A 83 9.74 -1.47 8.84
N ASP A 84 8.80 -1.53 9.77
CA ASP A 84 7.68 -2.47 9.68
C ASP A 84 6.30 -1.80 9.81
N GLN A 85 6.18 -0.53 9.42
CA GLN A 85 4.87 0.09 9.31
C GLN A 85 4.10 -0.52 8.13
N VAL A 86 3.18 -1.43 8.45
CA VAL A 86 2.23 -2.00 7.51
C VAL A 86 1.01 -1.09 7.45
N TYR A 87 0.70 -0.59 6.25
CA TYR A 87 -0.47 0.23 6.00
C TYR A 87 -1.55 -0.63 5.32
N SER A 88 -2.79 -0.54 5.81
CA SER A 88 -3.93 -1.21 5.22
C SER A 88 -4.21 -0.69 3.80
N VAL A 89 -4.85 -1.51 2.96
CA VAL A 89 -5.22 -1.09 1.59
C VAL A 89 -6.17 0.09 1.63
N GLN A 90 -7.14 0.08 2.56
CA GLN A 90 -8.09 1.17 2.77
C GLN A 90 -7.39 2.49 3.12
N PHE A 91 -6.41 2.45 4.02
CA PHE A 91 -5.62 3.65 4.34
C PHE A 91 -4.91 4.21 3.11
N LYS A 92 -4.23 3.34 2.33
CA LYS A 92 -3.55 3.76 1.10
C LYS A 92 -4.51 4.39 0.10
N LEU A 93 -5.72 3.82 -0.05
CA LEU A 93 -6.75 4.38 -0.93
C LEU A 93 -7.24 5.74 -0.45
N ASN A 94 -7.46 5.91 0.85
CA ASN A 94 -7.87 7.19 1.43
C ASN A 94 -6.83 8.29 1.15
N VAL A 95 -5.54 7.97 1.32
CA VAL A 95 -4.43 8.89 1.03
C VAL A 95 -4.43 9.30 -0.46
N LEU A 96 -4.60 8.33 -1.37
CA LEU A 96 -4.60 8.60 -2.82
C LEU A 96 -5.85 9.38 -3.27
N ASN A 97 -7.02 9.07 -2.69
CA ASN A 97 -8.28 9.76 -2.98
C ASN A 97 -8.23 11.20 -2.48
N PHE A 98 -7.73 11.44 -1.27
CA PHE A 98 -7.52 12.79 -0.74
C PHE A 98 -6.67 13.61 -1.71
N MET A 99 -5.53 13.07 -2.15
CA MET A 99 -4.64 13.75 -3.08
C MET A 99 -5.31 14.04 -4.43
N LYS A 100 -6.16 13.13 -4.92
CA LYS A 100 -6.92 13.31 -6.16
C LYS A 100 -8.00 14.39 -6.03
N GLN A 101 -8.66 14.49 -4.88
CA GLN A 101 -9.74 15.43 -4.63
C GLN A 101 -9.24 16.85 -4.35
N THR A 102 -8.17 16.98 -3.56
CA THR A 102 -7.64 18.29 -3.15
C THR A 102 -6.57 18.84 -4.10
N GLY A 103 -5.97 17.99 -4.93
CA GLY A 103 -4.81 18.36 -5.75
C GLY A 103 -3.54 18.60 -4.92
N ALA A 104 -3.52 18.21 -3.64
CA ALA A 104 -2.38 18.39 -2.75
C ALA A 104 -1.11 17.74 -3.30
N SER A 105 0.04 18.35 -3.02
CA SER A 105 1.33 17.76 -3.36
C SER A 105 1.61 16.49 -2.56
N LEU A 106 2.58 15.69 -3.02
CA LEU A 106 3.02 14.49 -2.29
C LEU A 106 3.46 14.80 -0.86
N GLN A 107 4.05 15.99 -0.66
CA GLN A 107 4.56 16.39 0.64
C GLN A 107 3.44 16.84 1.57
N GLU A 108 2.50 17.65 1.08
CA GLU A 108 1.33 18.08 1.86
C GLU A 108 0.44 16.89 2.22
N THR A 109 0.20 16.00 1.27
CA THR A 109 -0.53 14.75 1.54
C THR A 109 0.18 13.91 2.59
N ALA A 110 1.50 13.79 2.50
CA ALA A 110 2.24 13.04 3.50
C ALA A 110 2.14 13.67 4.89
N ILE A 111 2.20 15.01 4.98
CA ILE A 111 2.01 15.73 6.24
C ILE A 111 0.61 15.52 6.81
N GLN A 112 -0.43 15.61 5.99
CA GLN A 112 -1.84 15.44 6.42
C GLN A 112 -2.13 14.07 7.04
N PHE A 113 -1.44 13.03 6.58
CA PHE A 113 -1.64 11.64 7.04
C PHE A 113 -0.52 11.15 7.96
N ASP A 114 0.26 12.06 8.57
CA ASP A 114 1.39 11.75 9.47
C ASP A 114 2.43 10.81 8.84
N LEU A 115 2.58 10.86 7.52
CA LEU A 115 3.55 10.10 6.77
C LEU A 115 4.84 10.90 6.65
N ASN A 116 5.89 10.41 7.29
CA ASN A 116 7.21 11.05 7.24
C ASN A 116 7.94 10.85 5.88
N ASP A 117 7.34 10.15 4.91
CA ASP A 117 7.95 9.92 3.59
C ASP A 117 6.99 10.18 2.42
N PRO A 118 7.10 11.35 1.78
CA PRO A 118 6.38 11.65 0.54
C PRO A 118 6.61 10.63 -0.59
N ASN A 119 7.80 10.02 -0.63
CA ASN A 119 8.11 8.99 -1.62
C ASN A 119 7.28 7.71 -1.45
N LEU A 120 6.76 7.45 -0.25
CA LEU A 120 5.86 6.33 0.01
C LEU A 120 4.53 6.51 -0.73
N VAL A 121 3.96 7.72 -0.66
CA VAL A 121 2.74 8.09 -1.39
C VAL A 121 2.95 7.97 -2.89
N SER A 122 4.10 8.43 -3.40
CA SER A 122 4.45 8.28 -4.82
C SER A 122 4.52 6.81 -5.26
N LYS A 123 5.04 5.91 -4.42
CA LYS A 123 5.09 4.47 -4.72
C LYS A 123 3.70 3.86 -4.74
N TRP A 124 2.83 4.23 -3.81
CA TRP A 124 1.44 3.77 -3.82
C TRP A 124 0.69 4.28 -5.05
N LYS A 125 0.87 5.56 -5.42
CA LYS A 125 0.28 6.12 -6.64
C LYS A 125 0.70 5.32 -7.87
N ALA A 126 2.01 5.08 -8.04
CA ALA A 126 2.54 4.33 -9.17
C ALA A 126 2.03 2.89 -9.22
N LYS A 127 1.91 2.21 -8.06
CA LYS A 127 1.35 0.86 -7.98
C LYS A 127 -0.14 0.84 -8.35
N PHE A 128 -0.92 1.76 -7.80
CA PHE A 128 -2.33 1.88 -8.09
C PHE A 128 -2.60 2.16 -9.57
N SER A 129 -1.80 3.03 -10.21
CA SER A 129 -1.92 3.30 -11.65
C SER A 129 -1.57 2.11 -12.54
N LYS A 130 -0.74 1.17 -12.08
CA LYS A 130 -0.31 0.00 -12.88
C LYS A 130 -1.18 -1.23 -12.68
N GLU A 131 -1.59 -1.49 -11.44
CA GLU A 131 -2.19 -2.76 -11.01
C GLU A 131 -3.52 -2.56 -10.26
N GLY A 132 -4.04 -1.32 -10.19
CA GLY A 132 -5.27 -1.01 -9.47
C GLY A 132 -5.18 -1.31 -7.97
N ILE A 133 -6.29 -1.76 -7.39
CA ILE A 133 -6.39 -2.08 -5.95
C ILE A 133 -5.50 -3.28 -5.60
N GLU A 134 -5.41 -4.29 -6.47
CA GLU A 134 -4.57 -5.48 -6.26
C GLU A 134 -3.08 -5.11 -6.07
N GLY A 135 -2.60 -4.09 -6.78
CA GLY A 135 -1.22 -3.59 -6.64
C GLY A 135 -0.88 -2.99 -5.27
N LEU A 136 -1.89 -2.46 -4.58
CA LEU A 136 -1.75 -1.89 -3.23
C LEU A 136 -1.75 -2.95 -2.13
N GLU A 137 -2.38 -4.09 -2.39
CA GLU A 137 -2.50 -5.23 -1.48
C GLU A 137 -1.22 -6.08 -1.46
N ARG A 138 -0.53 -6.21 -2.59
CA ARG A 138 0.71 -7.00 -2.69
C ARG A 138 1.81 -6.47 -1.76
N VAL A 139 2.10 -7.23 -0.71
CA VAL A 139 3.23 -7.04 0.20
C VAL A 139 4.51 -7.47 -0.51
N LYS A 140 5.52 -6.59 -0.54
CA LYS A 140 6.80 -6.86 -1.19
C LYS A 140 7.50 -8.04 -0.52
N GLY A 141 7.76 -9.11 -1.27
CA GLY A 141 8.65 -10.22 -0.86
C GLY A 141 7.97 -11.55 -0.55
N TRP A 142 6.64 -11.60 -0.48
CA TRP A 142 5.95 -12.89 -0.53
C TRP A 142 5.56 -13.13 -1.99
N PRO A 143 6.16 -14.09 -2.71
CA PRO A 143 5.40 -14.70 -3.78
C PRO A 143 4.19 -15.28 -3.07
N THR A 144 3.02 -14.68 -3.24
CA THR A 144 1.79 -15.41 -3.02
C THR A 144 1.95 -16.61 -3.93
N MET A 145 2.41 -17.74 -3.36
CA MET A 145 2.29 -19.05 -3.96
C MET A 145 0.91 -19.03 -4.56
N PRO A 146 0.73 -19.24 -5.88
CA PRO A 146 -0.57 -19.15 -6.49
C PRO A 146 -1.44 -20.06 -5.66
N LYS A 147 -2.23 -19.44 -4.78
CA LYS A 147 -3.24 -20.17 -4.07
C LYS A 147 -4.05 -20.63 -5.25
N LYS A 148 -4.23 -21.94 -5.37
CA LYS A 148 -5.40 -22.47 -6.08
C LYS A 148 -6.66 -22.00 -5.32
N THR A 149 -6.79 -20.69 -5.06
CA THR A 149 -8.07 -20.05 -5.19
C THR A 149 -8.44 -20.33 -6.61
N ASN A 150 -9.48 -21.12 -6.77
CA ASN A 150 -10.31 -21.10 -7.95
C ASN A 150 -10.76 -19.64 -8.16
N LYS A 151 -9.87 -18.78 -8.67
CA LYS A 151 -10.21 -17.59 -9.44
C LYS A 151 -10.67 -18.17 -10.77
N THR A 152 -11.86 -18.74 -10.68
CA THR A 152 -12.58 -19.48 -11.71
C THR A 152 -12.62 -18.58 -12.93
N LYS A 153 -12.18 -19.10 -14.08
CA LYS A 153 -12.45 -18.74 -15.49
C LYS A 153 -13.10 -17.40 -15.85
N GLN A 154 -14.04 -16.88 -15.06
CA GLN A 154 -14.84 -15.67 -15.23
C GLN A 154 -14.06 -14.40 -15.60
N GLU A 155 -12.80 -14.25 -15.17
CA GLU A 155 -11.99 -13.04 -15.40
C GLU A 155 -11.27 -13.03 -16.76
N ILE A 156 -11.19 -14.18 -17.46
CA ILE A 156 -10.60 -14.34 -18.81
C ILE A 156 -11.63 -14.96 -19.76
N MET A 157 -12.91 -14.58 -19.62
CA MET A 157 -13.94 -15.06 -20.56
C MET A 157 -14.11 -14.04 -21.68
N SER A 158 -14.15 -14.53 -22.92
CA SER A 158 -14.55 -13.70 -24.07
C SER A 158 -15.92 -13.09 -23.78
N ARG A 159 -16.21 -11.91 -24.35
CA ARG A 159 -17.51 -11.24 -24.21
C ARG A 159 -18.66 -12.19 -24.53
N GLU A 160 -18.47 -13.07 -25.50
CA GLU A 160 -19.45 -14.09 -25.91
C GLU A 160 -19.73 -15.10 -24.79
N GLU A 161 -18.70 -15.64 -24.16
CA GLU A 161 -18.87 -16.62 -23.09
C GLU A 161 -19.43 -16.00 -21.79
N GLN A 162 -19.24 -14.69 -21.58
CA GLN A 162 -19.92 -13.94 -20.51
C GLN A 162 -21.42 -13.85 -20.78
N LEU A 163 -21.79 -13.48 -22.01
CA LEU A 163 -23.18 -13.42 -22.45
C LEU A 163 -23.87 -14.78 -22.37
N GLU A 164 -23.18 -15.86 -22.72
CA GLU A 164 -23.74 -17.22 -22.61
C GLU A 164 -24.06 -17.60 -21.17
N ARG A 165 -23.18 -17.29 -20.22
CA ARG A 165 -23.44 -17.51 -18.79
C ARG A 165 -24.59 -16.67 -18.26
N GLU A 166 -24.67 -15.41 -18.68
CA GLU A 166 -25.79 -14.54 -18.31
C GLU A 166 -27.11 -15.11 -18.85
N VAL A 167 -27.13 -15.55 -20.11
CA VAL A 167 -28.31 -16.20 -20.71
C VAL A 167 -28.69 -17.47 -19.97
N GLU A 168 -27.72 -18.30 -19.56
CA GLU A 168 -27.98 -19.51 -18.80
C GLU A 168 -28.56 -19.20 -17.41
N LEU A 169 -27.97 -18.24 -16.69
CA LEU A 169 -28.49 -17.77 -15.40
C LEU A 169 -29.91 -17.20 -15.54
N LEU A 170 -30.17 -16.38 -16.56
CA LEU A 170 -31.50 -15.84 -16.84
C LEU A 170 -32.51 -16.95 -17.17
N ARG A 171 -32.11 -17.99 -17.90
CA ARG A 171 -32.96 -19.15 -18.18
C ARG A 171 -33.32 -19.92 -16.91
N LEU A 172 -32.35 -20.12 -16.01
CA LEU A 172 -32.58 -20.75 -14.71
C LEU A 172 -33.52 -19.92 -13.84
N GLU A 173 -33.31 -18.61 -13.76
CA GLU A 173 -34.17 -17.68 -13.02
C GLU A 173 -35.61 -17.71 -13.58
N VAL A 174 -35.78 -17.60 -14.90
CA VAL A 174 -37.10 -17.69 -15.53
C VAL A 174 -37.75 -19.05 -15.28
N ALA A 175 -37.00 -20.15 -15.34
CA ALA A 175 -37.53 -21.48 -15.04
C ALA A 175 -37.98 -21.60 -13.57
N TYR A 176 -37.20 -21.03 -12.65
CA TYR A 176 -37.54 -21.00 -11.22
C TYR A 176 -38.80 -20.16 -10.97
N LEU A 177 -38.88 -18.96 -11.53
CA LEU A 177 -40.06 -18.09 -11.42
C LEU A 177 -41.33 -18.74 -12.01
N LYS A 178 -41.20 -19.48 -13.12
CA LYS A 178 -42.31 -20.27 -13.68
C LYS A 178 -42.77 -21.37 -12.72
N LYS A 179 -41.83 -22.08 -12.06
CA LYS A 179 -42.17 -23.08 -11.03
C LYS A 179 -42.87 -22.44 -9.83
N LEU A 180 -42.40 -21.29 -9.35
CA LEU A 180 -43.05 -20.55 -8.27
C LEU A 180 -44.47 -20.11 -8.65
N ARG A 181 -44.66 -19.60 -9.87
CA ARG A 181 -45.99 -19.22 -10.36
C ARG A 181 -46.93 -20.43 -10.42
N ALA A 182 -46.46 -21.56 -10.96
CA ALA A 182 -47.24 -22.80 -10.99
C ALA A 182 -47.60 -23.31 -9.59
N PHE A 183 -46.66 -23.23 -8.64
CA PHE A 183 -46.92 -23.57 -7.24
C PHE A 183 -47.99 -22.66 -6.61
N ARG A 184 -47.94 -21.35 -6.89
CA ARG A 184 -48.93 -20.38 -6.40
C ARG A 184 -50.32 -20.62 -6.98
N GLU A 185 -50.40 -20.93 -8.28
CA GLU A 185 -51.67 -21.15 -8.97
C GLU A 185 -52.32 -22.48 -8.58
N ASN A 186 -51.55 -23.57 -8.45
CA ASN A 186 -52.07 -24.90 -8.12
C ASN A 186 -51.12 -25.68 -7.19
N PRO A 187 -51.11 -25.38 -5.88
CA PRO A 187 -50.14 -25.96 -4.95
C PRO A 187 -50.30 -27.47 -4.78
N LYS A 188 -51.53 -27.99 -4.79
CA LYS A 188 -51.81 -29.43 -4.61
C LYS A 188 -51.26 -30.28 -5.76
N THR A 189 -51.46 -29.86 -7.01
CA THR A 189 -51.00 -30.60 -8.20
C THR A 189 -49.50 -30.46 -8.43
N PHE A 190 -48.91 -29.31 -8.06
CA PHE A 190 -47.46 -29.10 -8.08
C PHE A 190 -46.75 -30.04 -7.10
N LEU A 191 -47.28 -30.15 -5.87
CA LEU A 191 -46.74 -31.06 -4.85
C LEU A 191 -46.84 -32.53 -5.27
N GLU A 192 -47.94 -32.96 -5.91
CA GLU A 192 -48.04 -34.33 -6.39
C GLU A 192 -47.05 -34.66 -7.51
N LYS A 193 -46.83 -33.75 -8.46
CA LYS A 193 -45.85 -33.95 -9.55
C LYS A 193 -44.39 -33.96 -9.08
N HIS A 194 -44.09 -33.36 -7.93
CA HIS A 194 -42.73 -33.22 -7.40
C HIS A 194 -42.49 -34.00 -6.09
N LYS A 195 -43.40 -34.90 -5.70
CA LYS A 195 -43.15 -35.89 -4.65
C LYS A 195 -42.02 -36.81 -5.09
N GLN A 196 -40.86 -36.69 -4.44
CA GLN A 196 -39.78 -37.66 -4.55
C GLN A 196 -40.24 -38.98 -3.89
N PRO A 197 -40.05 -40.15 -4.53
CA PRO A 197 -40.25 -41.43 -3.87
C PRO A 197 -39.31 -41.52 -2.66
N LEU A 198 -39.85 -41.75 -1.46
CA LEU A 198 -39.01 -41.97 -0.28
C LEU A 198 -38.16 -43.23 -0.47
N PRO A 199 -36.87 -43.24 -0.06
CA PRO A 199 -36.06 -44.45 -0.04
C PRO A 199 -36.62 -45.46 0.97
N SER A 200 -36.75 -46.71 0.55
CA SER A 200 -37.41 -47.82 1.24
C SER A 200 -36.59 -48.46 2.38
N SER A 201 -35.97 -47.68 3.27
CA SER A 201 -35.13 -48.23 4.34
C SER A 201 -35.58 -47.80 5.74
N LEU A 202 -36.84 -48.08 6.08
CA LEU A 202 -37.33 -48.15 7.46
C LEU A 202 -38.34 -49.29 7.55
N LYS A 203 -37.87 -50.53 7.40
CA LYS A 203 -38.63 -51.72 7.82
C LYS A 203 -37.80 -52.50 8.84
N LYS A 204 -38.22 -52.29 10.09
CA LYS A 204 -38.27 -53.24 11.21
C LYS A 204 -36.96 -53.88 11.65
N LYS A 205 -36.61 -53.57 12.90
CA LYS A 205 -36.06 -54.58 13.81
C LYS A 205 -36.69 -54.37 15.19
N ASP A 206 -37.94 -54.84 15.28
CA ASP A 206 -38.59 -55.23 16.54
C ASP A 206 -38.54 -56.77 16.62
N SER A 207 -38.53 -57.30 17.84
CA SER A 207 -38.39 -58.72 18.29
C SER A 207 -36.98 -59.32 18.18
N ASP A 208 -36.45 -60.03 19.18
CA ASP A 208 -36.87 -60.40 20.55
C ASP A 208 -35.59 -60.68 21.35
#